data_AF-A0A4U1F1I7-F1
#
_entry.id   AF-A0A4U1F1I7-F1
#
_cell.length_a   1.000
_cell.length_b   1.000
_cell.length_c   1.000
_cell.angle_alpha   90.00
_cell.angle_beta   90.00
_cell.angle_gamma   90.00
#
_symmetry.space_group_name_H-M   'P 1'
#
loop_
_entity.id
_entity.type
_entity.pdbx_description
1 polymer ?
#
loop_
_entity_poly.entity_id
_entity_poly.type
_entity_poly.pdbx_seq_one_letter_code
_entity_poly.pdbx_strand_id
1 'polypeptide(L)'
;MNSVIARLAAEEEVVIHEFASLCLANMSAEYTSKVQIFEQGGLEPLIRLLSSPDPDVKKNSIQCIYNLVQDFQCQATLQELNAIPPVLDLLKSEYPIIQLLALKTLDVITNDKECRAMLRHSQGVDHLIKILETKELSDLHIEALSVLANCLEDMDTMVMIQQTGGLKKLLSFAENSTIPDIQKNAARAITKAAYDPENRKLFHEQEVEKCLVTLLGSENDGTKIAASQAISAMCENSGSKEFFNNQGIPQLIQLLKSDNEEVREASAFALANLTTCNPANA
;
A
#
# COMPACT_ATOMS: atom_id res chain seq x y z
N MET A 1 28.79 24.25 14.78
CA MET A 1 27.72 23.25 14.62
C MET A 1 27.89 22.68 13.21
N ASN A 2 28.71 21.64 13.06
CA ASN A 2 29.15 21.11 11.77
C ASN A 2 28.46 19.78 11.47
N SER A 3 27.13 19.77 11.45
CA SER A 3 26.37 18.60 10.97
C SER A 3 25.81 18.90 9.58
N VAL A 4 25.68 17.87 8.76
CA VAL A 4 25.03 17.97 7.43
C VAL A 4 23.58 18.40 7.59
N ILE A 5 22.90 17.98 8.66
CA ILE A 5 21.52 18.40 8.99
C ILE A 5 21.43 19.91 9.20
N ALA A 6 22.43 20.54 9.86
CA ALA A 6 22.45 21.99 10.04
C ALA A 6 22.53 22.76 8.70
N ARG A 7 23.02 22.13 7.62
CA ARG A 7 23.02 22.70 6.27
C ARG A 7 21.66 22.63 5.57
N LEU A 8 20.67 21.98 6.18
CA LEU A 8 19.29 22.00 5.68
C LEU A 8 18.49 23.21 6.22
N ALA A 9 19.08 24.10 7.02
CA ALA A 9 18.39 25.24 7.63
C ALA A 9 17.71 26.15 6.59
N ALA A 10 16.63 26.84 6.97
CA ALA A 10 15.77 27.56 6.03
C ALA A 10 16.47 28.74 5.34
N GLU A 11 17.51 29.28 5.98
CA GLU A 11 18.27 30.43 5.53
C GLU A 11 19.40 30.06 4.56
N GLU A 12 19.71 28.77 4.42
CA GLU A 12 20.75 28.28 3.51
C GLU A 12 20.30 28.36 2.05
N GLU A 13 21.27 28.49 1.14
CA GLU A 13 21.00 28.55 -0.30
C GLU A 13 20.50 27.20 -0.83
N VAL A 14 19.68 27.22 -1.88
CA VAL A 14 19.13 26.01 -2.52
C VAL A 14 20.23 25.03 -2.93
N VAL A 15 21.37 25.53 -3.42
CA VAL A 15 22.53 24.69 -3.76
C VAL A 15 23.10 23.95 -2.54
N ILE A 16 23.06 24.59 -1.36
CA ILE A 16 23.50 23.96 -0.11
C ILE A 16 22.48 22.90 0.30
N HIS A 17 21.17 23.17 0.17
CA HIS A 17 20.13 22.16 0.39
C HIS A 17 20.28 20.97 -0.53
N GLU A 18 20.62 21.19 -1.81
CA GLU A 18 20.81 20.12 -2.80
C GLU A 18 21.91 19.16 -2.36
N PHE A 19 23.12 19.68 -2.09
CA PHE A 19 24.25 18.84 -1.69
C PHE A 19 24.08 18.23 -0.29
N ALA A 20 23.48 18.97 0.65
CA ALA A 20 23.23 18.46 2.00
C ALA A 20 22.18 17.34 2.00
N SER A 21 21.06 17.53 1.29
CA SER A 21 20.02 16.51 1.15
C SER A 21 20.52 15.30 0.36
N LEU A 22 21.34 15.50 -0.68
CA LEU A 22 22.00 14.42 -1.42
C LEU A 22 22.90 13.58 -0.50
N CYS A 23 23.71 14.24 0.32
CA CYS A 23 24.58 13.57 1.29
C CYS A 23 23.76 12.71 2.26
N LEU A 24 22.68 13.26 2.83
CA LEU A 24 21.80 12.52 3.74
C LEU A 24 21.04 11.38 3.05
N ALA A 25 20.59 11.58 1.80
CA ALA A 25 19.96 10.52 1.02
C ALA A 25 20.91 9.34 0.79
N ASN A 26 22.19 9.61 0.50
CA ASN A 26 23.21 8.56 0.35
C ASN A 26 23.56 7.90 1.69
N MET A 27 23.74 8.69 2.75
CA MET A 27 24.04 8.17 4.09
C MET A 27 22.90 7.31 4.63
N SER A 28 21.65 7.69 4.37
CA SER A 28 20.47 6.92 4.78
C SER A 28 20.34 5.57 4.08
N ALA A 29 21.24 5.16 3.19
CA ALA A 29 21.31 3.76 2.76
C ALA A 29 21.83 2.83 3.87
N GLU A 30 22.65 3.35 4.80
CA GLU A 30 23.28 2.60 5.88
C GLU A 30 22.50 2.74 7.19
N TYR A 31 22.23 1.62 7.86
CA TYR A 31 21.40 1.60 9.08
C TYR A 31 21.94 2.53 10.18
N THR A 32 23.25 2.51 10.44
CA THR A 32 23.88 3.35 11.48
C THR A 32 23.71 4.84 11.20
N SER A 33 23.80 5.25 9.93
CA SER A 33 23.54 6.63 9.53
C SER A 33 22.07 6.99 9.62
N LYS A 34 21.14 6.08 9.28
CA LYS A 34 19.70 6.34 9.48
C LYS A 34 19.38 6.66 10.95
N VAL A 35 19.93 5.89 11.90
CA VAL A 35 19.80 6.15 13.35
C VAL A 35 20.24 7.57 13.68
N GLN A 36 21.45 7.96 13.24
CA GLN A 36 22.01 9.28 13.52
C GLN A 36 21.18 10.42 12.91
N ILE A 37 20.67 10.23 11.69
CA ILE A 37 19.83 11.22 11.02
C ILE A 37 18.53 11.43 11.81
N PHE A 38 17.90 10.35 12.25
CA PHE A 38 16.67 10.41 13.04
C PHE A 38 16.89 11.05 14.41
N GLU A 39 17.86 10.58 15.19
CA GLU A 39 18.15 11.07 16.54
C GLU A 39 18.56 12.56 16.57
N GLN A 40 19.17 13.06 15.48
CA GLN A 40 19.54 14.46 15.34
C GLN A 40 18.41 15.34 14.77
N GLY A 41 17.18 14.84 14.69
CA GLY A 41 16.03 15.61 14.24
C GLY A 41 16.01 15.89 12.74
N GLY A 42 16.60 15.01 11.92
CA GLY A 42 16.72 15.22 10.47
C GLY A 42 15.39 15.23 9.71
N LEU A 43 14.32 14.62 10.26
CA LEU A 43 13.02 14.53 9.59
C LEU A 43 12.37 15.90 9.35
N GLU A 44 12.38 16.79 10.34
CA GLU A 44 11.75 18.11 10.24
C GLU A 44 12.28 18.95 9.06
N PRO A 45 13.60 19.19 8.92
CA PRO A 45 14.10 19.94 7.78
C PRO A 45 13.90 19.20 6.46
N LEU A 46 13.99 17.86 6.41
CA LEU A 46 13.72 17.09 5.19
C LEU A 46 12.27 17.25 4.72
N ILE A 47 11.29 17.20 5.64
CA ILE A 47 9.86 17.40 5.31
C ILE A 47 9.64 18.82 4.79
N ARG A 48 10.24 19.84 5.42
CA ARG A 48 10.15 21.22 4.93
C ARG A 48 10.68 21.37 3.51
N LEU A 49 11.80 20.70 3.19
CA LEU A 49 12.44 20.76 1.87
C LEU A 49 11.68 20.03 0.76
N LEU A 50 10.61 19.28 1.06
CA LEU A 50 9.69 18.76 0.03
C LEU A 50 8.97 19.88 -0.74
N SER A 51 8.89 21.08 -0.15
CA SER A 51 8.35 22.28 -0.78
C SER A 51 9.36 23.08 -1.61
N SER A 52 10.63 22.65 -1.68
CA SER A 52 11.70 23.35 -2.41
C SER A 52 11.31 23.60 -3.87
N PRO A 53 11.66 24.75 -4.48
CA PRO A 53 11.47 24.92 -5.93
C PRO A 53 12.38 23.99 -6.76
N ASP A 54 13.44 23.44 -6.15
CA ASP A 54 14.42 22.61 -6.81
C ASP A 54 14.03 21.11 -6.77
N PRO A 55 13.92 20.45 -7.94
CA PRO A 55 13.49 19.05 -8.02
C PRO A 55 14.50 18.08 -7.41
N ASP A 56 15.80 18.37 -7.45
CA ASP A 56 16.83 17.50 -6.86
C ASP A 56 16.76 17.55 -5.33
N VAL A 57 16.54 18.73 -4.75
CA VAL A 57 16.26 18.89 -3.31
C VAL A 57 15.00 18.10 -2.90
N LYS A 58 13.91 18.18 -3.67
CA LYS A 58 12.69 17.40 -3.40
C LYS A 58 12.98 15.90 -3.45
N LYS A 59 13.62 15.44 -4.53
CA LYS A 59 13.93 14.03 -4.77
C LYS A 59 14.86 13.47 -3.69
N ASN A 60 15.90 14.21 -3.29
CA ASN A 60 16.83 13.78 -2.26
C ASN A 60 16.17 13.76 -0.87
N SER A 61 15.36 14.77 -0.57
CA SER A 61 14.61 14.84 0.69
C SER A 61 13.63 13.67 0.84
N ILE A 62 12.80 13.40 -0.17
CA ILE A 62 11.84 12.29 -0.10
C ILE A 62 12.53 10.92 -0.10
N GLN A 63 13.66 10.77 -0.81
CA GLN A 63 14.47 9.54 -0.76
C GLN A 63 15.01 9.28 0.65
N CYS A 64 15.52 10.32 1.33
CA CYS A 64 16.01 10.19 2.69
C CYS A 64 14.87 9.83 3.65
N ILE A 65 13.70 10.49 3.54
CA ILE A 65 12.52 10.17 4.35
C ILE A 65 12.08 8.72 4.12
N TYR A 66 11.97 8.29 2.86
CA TYR A 66 11.63 6.91 2.51
C TYR A 66 12.56 5.90 3.19
N ASN A 67 13.87 6.15 3.15
CA ASN A 67 14.86 5.28 3.77
C ASN A 67 14.71 5.20 5.30
N LEU A 68 14.36 6.32 5.95
CA LEU A 68 14.14 6.37 7.40
C LEU A 68 12.86 5.64 7.81
N VAL A 69 11.75 5.81 7.09
CA VAL A 69 10.47 5.21 7.51
C VAL A 69 10.44 3.68 7.39
N GLN A 70 11.38 3.08 6.67
CA GLN A 70 11.49 1.61 6.54
C GLN A 70 11.95 0.91 7.82
N ASP A 71 12.85 1.53 8.59
CA ASP A 71 13.53 0.86 9.71
C ASP A 71 13.11 1.40 11.08
N PHE A 72 12.43 2.54 11.10
CA PHE A 72 12.14 3.28 12.34
C PHE A 72 10.65 3.49 12.52
N GLN A 73 10.23 3.44 13.78
CA GLN A 73 8.88 3.84 14.18
C GLN A 73 8.78 5.39 14.22
N CYS A 74 8.84 6.01 13.04
CA CYS A 74 8.78 7.46 12.87
C CYS A 74 7.36 8.03 12.93
N GLN A 75 6.32 7.21 13.10
CA GLN A 75 4.91 7.59 12.92
C GLN A 75 4.51 8.79 13.78
N ALA A 76 4.89 8.77 15.07
CA ALA A 76 4.62 9.86 15.99
C ALA A 76 5.26 11.18 15.52
N THR A 77 6.54 11.14 15.12
CA THR A 77 7.25 12.30 14.60
C THR A 77 6.65 12.80 13.28
N LEU A 78 6.27 11.90 12.36
CA LEU A 78 5.61 12.27 11.11
C LEU A 78 4.25 12.92 11.34
N GLN A 79 3.52 12.46 12.34
CA GLN A 79 2.24 13.03 12.76
C GLN A 79 2.44 14.44 13.33
N GLU A 80 3.37 14.60 14.28
CA GLU A 80 3.72 15.90 14.87
C GLU A 80 4.15 16.94 13.82
N LEU A 81 4.90 16.49 12.81
CA LEU A 81 5.39 17.33 11.72
C LEU A 81 4.39 17.52 10.57
N ASN A 82 3.18 16.94 10.68
CA ASN A 82 2.17 16.96 9.63
C ASN A 82 2.74 16.58 8.25
N ALA A 83 3.44 15.44 8.17
CA ALA A 83 4.23 15.05 7.00
C ALA A 83 3.40 14.66 5.76
N ILE A 84 2.12 14.28 5.93
CA ILE A 84 1.30 13.73 4.84
C ILE A 84 1.00 14.75 3.72
N PRO A 85 0.52 15.98 4.00
CA PRO A 85 0.25 16.95 2.92
C PRO A 85 1.48 17.30 2.07
N PRO A 86 2.69 17.57 2.63
CA PRO A 86 3.89 17.76 1.83
C PRO A 86 4.23 16.57 0.93
N VAL A 87 4.09 15.33 1.42
CA VAL A 87 4.33 14.12 0.62
C VAL A 87 3.28 13.95 -0.49
N LEU A 88 2.01 14.24 -0.21
CA LEU A 88 0.95 14.21 -1.23
C LEU A 88 1.16 15.24 -2.33
N ASP A 89 1.69 16.42 -2.01
CA ASP A 89 1.94 17.46 -3.00
C ASP A 89 2.99 17.04 -4.05
N LEU A 90 3.94 16.16 -3.66
CA LEU A 90 4.93 15.58 -4.58
C LEU A 90 4.30 14.74 -5.69
N LEU A 91 3.08 14.22 -5.52
CA LEU A 91 2.35 13.49 -6.57
C LEU A 91 2.02 14.39 -7.77
N LYS A 92 2.07 15.72 -7.61
CA LYS A 92 1.86 16.70 -8.69
C LYS A 92 3.16 17.05 -9.43
N SER A 93 4.30 16.48 -9.03
CA SER A 93 5.60 16.73 -9.67
C SER A 93 5.59 16.34 -11.14
N GLU A 94 6.28 17.12 -11.98
CA GLU A 94 6.53 16.78 -13.38
C GLU A 94 7.56 15.64 -13.54
N TYR A 95 8.24 15.27 -12.45
CA TYR A 95 9.27 14.23 -12.43
C TYR A 95 8.73 12.91 -11.86
N PRO A 96 8.62 11.85 -12.69
CA PRO A 96 8.04 10.57 -12.28
C PRO A 96 8.74 9.92 -11.07
N ILE A 97 10.07 10.08 -10.97
CA ILE A 97 10.83 9.53 -9.83
C ILE A 97 10.39 10.14 -8.48
N ILE A 98 10.00 11.41 -8.47
CA ILE A 98 9.51 12.08 -7.25
C ILE A 98 8.13 11.54 -6.87
N GLN A 99 7.24 11.36 -7.85
CA GLN A 99 5.91 10.78 -7.64
C GLN A 99 6.02 9.34 -7.10
N LEU A 100 6.91 8.54 -7.69
CA LEU A 100 7.17 7.16 -7.27
C LEU A 100 7.69 7.09 -5.82
N LEU A 101 8.69 7.91 -5.48
CA LEU A 101 9.24 7.95 -4.12
C LEU A 101 8.21 8.44 -3.10
N ALA A 102 7.34 9.38 -3.48
CA ALA A 102 6.24 9.81 -2.63
C ALA A 102 5.26 8.66 -2.36
N LEU A 103 4.81 7.93 -3.39
CA LEU A 103 3.93 6.77 -3.20
C LEU A 103 4.58 5.65 -2.38
N LYS A 104 5.86 5.35 -2.61
CA LYS A 104 6.61 4.37 -1.80
C LYS A 104 6.73 4.79 -0.34
N THR A 105 6.90 6.09 -0.07
CA THR A 105 6.90 6.63 1.29
C THR A 105 5.52 6.49 1.92
N LEU A 106 4.46 6.85 1.20
CA LEU A 106 3.07 6.70 1.64
C LEU A 106 2.72 5.23 1.93
N ASP A 107 3.21 4.30 1.12
CA ASP A 107 2.95 2.86 1.29
C ASP A 107 3.49 2.36 2.63
N VAL A 108 4.72 2.73 2.98
CA VAL A 108 5.33 2.36 4.26
C VAL A 108 4.57 2.98 5.43
N ILE A 109 4.30 4.29 5.40
CA ILE A 109 3.71 4.99 6.55
C ILE A 109 2.22 4.69 6.74
N THR A 110 1.48 4.29 5.69
CA THR A 110 0.06 3.93 5.80
C THR A 110 -0.20 2.57 6.44
N ASN A 111 0.84 1.81 6.80
CA ASN A 111 0.71 0.69 7.74
C ASN A 111 0.27 1.17 9.14
N ASP A 112 0.50 2.44 9.45
CA ASP A 112 0.07 3.10 10.69
C ASP A 112 -1.33 3.71 10.58
N LYS A 113 -2.11 3.57 11.65
CA LYS A 113 -3.51 3.99 11.70
C LYS A 113 -3.66 5.51 11.62
N GLU A 114 -2.85 6.24 12.36
CA GLU A 114 -2.87 7.70 12.43
C GLU A 114 -2.47 8.30 11.06
N CYS A 115 -1.45 7.73 10.41
CA CYS A 115 -1.06 8.11 9.05
C CYS A 115 -2.18 7.89 8.02
N ARG A 116 -2.95 6.79 8.10
CA ARG A 116 -4.13 6.57 7.24
C ARG A 116 -5.19 7.66 7.44
N ALA A 117 -5.49 8.00 8.70
CA ALA A 117 -6.45 9.04 9.02
C ALA A 117 -6.00 10.41 8.50
N MET A 118 -4.72 10.76 8.65
CA MET A 118 -4.14 11.99 8.10
C MET A 118 -4.21 12.04 6.57
N LEU A 119 -3.92 10.92 5.90
CA LEU A 119 -4.04 10.80 4.44
C LEU A 119 -5.47 11.04 3.98
N ARG A 120 -6.46 10.45 4.65
CA ARG A 120 -7.88 10.70 4.38
C ARG A 120 -8.24 12.18 4.58
N HIS A 121 -7.88 12.79 5.70
CA HIS A 121 -8.17 14.21 5.97
C HIS A 121 -7.49 15.16 4.96
N SER A 122 -6.38 14.73 4.36
CA SER A 122 -5.63 15.50 3.35
C SER A 122 -6.11 15.24 1.92
N GLN A 123 -7.29 14.64 1.72
CA GLN A 123 -7.82 14.24 0.41
C GLN A 123 -6.90 13.27 -0.35
N GLY A 124 -6.01 12.55 0.36
CA GLY A 124 -5.05 11.65 -0.26
C GLY A 124 -5.73 10.48 -0.98
N VAL A 125 -6.85 9.99 -0.46
CA VAL A 125 -7.63 8.91 -1.09
C VAL A 125 -8.12 9.32 -2.48
N ASP A 126 -8.64 10.54 -2.62
CA ASP A 126 -9.09 11.08 -3.91
C ASP A 126 -7.94 11.21 -4.91
N HIS A 127 -6.74 11.60 -4.45
CA HIS A 127 -5.55 11.67 -5.29
C HIS A 127 -5.11 10.27 -5.77
N LEU A 128 -5.14 9.27 -4.89
CA LEU A 128 -4.82 7.88 -5.24
C LEU A 128 -5.81 7.32 -6.26
N ILE A 129 -7.12 7.55 -6.07
CA ILE A 129 -8.14 7.17 -7.04
C ILE A 129 -7.85 7.86 -8.38
N LYS A 130 -7.60 9.17 -8.38
CA LYS A 130 -7.27 9.92 -9.61
C LYS A 130 -6.09 9.33 -10.37
N ILE A 131 -5.02 8.92 -9.67
CA ILE A 131 -3.87 8.23 -10.27
C ILE A 131 -4.33 6.94 -10.96
N LEU A 132 -5.11 6.12 -10.26
CA LEU A 132 -5.66 4.86 -10.78
C LEU A 132 -6.67 5.05 -11.93
N GLU A 133 -7.25 6.24 -12.12
CA GLU A 133 -8.10 6.55 -13.29
C GLU A 133 -7.32 7.06 -14.50
N THR A 134 -6.10 7.54 -14.28
CA THR A 134 -5.28 8.19 -15.30
C THR A 134 -4.39 7.16 -15.98
N LYS A 135 -4.61 6.89 -17.27
CA LYS A 135 -3.87 5.86 -18.01
C LYS A 135 -2.39 6.22 -18.18
N GLU A 136 -2.10 7.51 -18.31
CA GLU A 136 -0.75 8.08 -18.43
C GLU A 136 0.08 7.89 -17.15
N LEU A 137 -0.58 7.58 -16.02
CA LEU A 137 0.07 7.31 -14.73
C LEU A 137 0.09 5.81 -14.40
N SER A 138 -0.05 4.92 -15.40
CA SER A 138 -0.04 3.47 -15.20
C SER A 138 1.18 2.95 -14.45
N ASP A 139 2.33 3.59 -14.63
CA ASP A 139 3.59 3.24 -13.97
C ASP A 139 3.54 3.47 -12.45
N LEU A 140 2.57 4.25 -11.96
CA LEU A 140 2.33 4.52 -10.55
C LEU A 140 1.18 3.68 -9.96
N HIS A 141 0.45 2.91 -10.80
CA HIS A 141 -0.74 2.20 -10.36
C HIS A 141 -0.42 1.12 -9.31
N ILE A 142 0.74 0.48 -9.40
CA ILE A 142 1.16 -0.53 -8.44
C ILE A 142 1.25 0.08 -7.04
N GLU A 143 2.04 1.14 -6.87
CA GLU A 143 2.23 1.79 -5.58
C GLU A 143 0.95 2.51 -5.12
N ALA A 144 0.23 3.19 -6.01
CA ALA A 144 -1.02 3.86 -5.64
C ALA A 144 -2.08 2.89 -5.12
N LEU A 145 -2.20 1.71 -5.76
CA LEU A 145 -3.11 0.66 -5.31
C LEU A 145 -2.63 0.01 -4.01
N SER A 146 -1.31 -0.08 -3.79
CA SER A 146 -0.73 -0.56 -2.54
C SER A 146 -1.12 0.33 -1.37
N VAL A 147 -0.93 1.65 -1.52
CA VAL A 147 -1.31 2.65 -0.51
C VAL A 147 -2.82 2.60 -0.26
N LEU A 148 -3.63 2.54 -1.32
CA LEU A 148 -5.08 2.47 -1.21
C LEU A 148 -5.53 1.21 -0.45
N ALA A 149 -4.89 0.05 -0.72
CA ALA A 149 -5.18 -1.19 -0.01
C ALA A 149 -4.89 -1.08 1.49
N ASN A 150 -3.82 -0.38 1.90
CA ASN A 150 -3.53 -0.11 3.31
C ASN A 150 -4.61 0.80 3.90
N CYS A 151 -5.02 1.85 3.19
CA CYS A 151 -6.06 2.78 3.62
C CYS A 151 -7.43 2.12 3.86
N LEU A 152 -7.74 0.99 3.22
CA LEU A 152 -8.99 0.25 3.44
C LEU A 152 -9.07 -0.45 4.82
N GLU A 153 -8.03 -0.42 5.64
CA GLU A 153 -8.15 -0.77 7.06
C GLU A 153 -8.85 0.32 7.89
N ASP A 154 -8.94 1.54 7.38
CA ASP A 154 -9.68 2.64 8.01
C ASP A 154 -11.15 2.60 7.58
N MET A 155 -12.06 2.45 8.54
CA MET A 155 -13.49 2.30 8.27
C MET A 155 -14.10 3.52 7.58
N ASP A 156 -13.66 4.73 7.93
CA ASP A 156 -14.13 5.95 7.28
C ASP A 156 -13.70 6.00 5.80
N THR A 157 -12.49 5.55 5.50
CA THR A 157 -12.01 5.38 4.11
C THR A 157 -12.80 4.31 3.37
N MET A 158 -13.12 3.18 4.02
CA MET A 158 -13.96 2.14 3.43
C MET A 158 -15.32 2.70 3.00
N VAL A 159 -15.99 3.46 3.87
CA VAL A 159 -17.28 4.09 3.58
C VAL A 159 -17.19 5.06 2.41
N MET A 160 -16.13 5.86 2.35
CA MET A 160 -15.86 6.77 1.22
C MET A 160 -15.72 6.01 -0.11
N ILE A 161 -14.98 4.90 -0.11
CA ILE A 161 -14.78 4.06 -1.31
C ILE A 161 -16.07 3.34 -1.73
N GLN A 162 -16.91 2.92 -0.79
CA GLN A 162 -18.23 2.36 -1.07
C GLN A 162 -19.13 3.38 -1.78
N GLN A 163 -19.20 4.61 -1.27
CA GLN A 163 -20.07 5.67 -1.81
C GLN A 163 -19.67 6.13 -3.22
N THR A 164 -18.39 6.02 -3.56
CA THR A 164 -17.86 6.39 -4.88
C THR A 164 -17.86 5.24 -5.88
N GLY A 165 -18.34 4.06 -5.49
CA GLY A 165 -18.30 2.86 -6.35
C GLY A 165 -16.90 2.28 -6.54
N GLY A 166 -15.91 2.71 -5.76
CA GLY A 166 -14.50 2.32 -5.91
C GLY A 166 -14.27 0.82 -5.73
N LEU A 167 -15.13 0.10 -5.00
CA LEU A 167 -15.05 -1.37 -4.88
C LEU A 167 -15.16 -2.09 -6.23
N LYS A 168 -16.03 -1.65 -7.13
CA LYS A 168 -16.14 -2.23 -8.48
C LYS A 168 -14.87 -2.01 -9.29
N LYS A 169 -14.19 -0.89 -9.04
CA LYS A 169 -12.92 -0.58 -9.69
C LYS A 169 -11.80 -1.48 -9.18
N LEU A 170 -11.74 -1.73 -7.86
CA LEU A 170 -10.80 -2.70 -7.28
C LEU A 170 -10.99 -4.11 -7.88
N LEU A 171 -12.24 -4.55 -8.07
CA LEU A 171 -12.54 -5.79 -8.78
C LEU A 171 -11.98 -5.78 -10.21
N SER A 172 -12.18 -4.68 -10.95
CA SER A 172 -11.70 -4.58 -12.33
C SER A 172 -10.17 -4.69 -12.43
N PHE A 173 -9.43 -4.20 -11.43
CA PHE A 173 -7.96 -4.35 -11.36
C PHE A 173 -7.54 -5.78 -11.05
N ALA A 174 -8.28 -6.49 -10.18
CA ALA A 174 -8.02 -7.89 -9.89
C ALA A 174 -8.28 -8.79 -11.12
N GLU A 175 -9.36 -8.52 -11.86
CA GLU A 175 -9.83 -9.35 -12.96
C GLU A 175 -9.09 -9.08 -14.28
N ASN A 176 -8.92 -7.80 -14.64
CA ASN A 176 -8.51 -7.43 -16.00
C ASN A 176 -7.01 -7.07 -16.13
N SER A 177 -6.31 -6.87 -15.02
CA SER A 177 -4.88 -6.56 -15.09
C SER A 177 -4.06 -7.79 -15.48
N THR A 178 -3.06 -7.59 -16.33
CA THR A 178 -2.04 -8.60 -16.64
C THR A 178 -0.78 -8.46 -15.77
N ILE A 179 -0.75 -7.47 -14.88
CA ILE A 179 0.39 -7.17 -14.00
C ILE A 179 0.13 -7.81 -12.63
N PRO A 180 0.93 -8.82 -12.21
CA PRO A 180 0.69 -9.56 -10.97
C PRO A 180 0.65 -8.70 -9.72
N ASP A 181 1.48 -7.66 -9.63
CA ASP A 181 1.50 -6.76 -8.47
C ASP A 181 0.23 -5.90 -8.36
N ILE A 182 -0.39 -5.52 -9.49
CA ILE A 182 -1.70 -4.86 -9.49
C ILE A 182 -2.77 -5.85 -9.01
N GLN A 183 -2.77 -7.08 -9.54
CA GLN A 183 -3.73 -8.11 -9.12
C GLN A 183 -3.58 -8.43 -7.62
N LYS A 184 -2.34 -8.54 -7.13
CA LYS A 184 -2.00 -8.73 -5.71
C LYS A 184 -2.56 -7.60 -4.85
N ASN A 185 -2.29 -6.35 -5.20
CA ASN A 185 -2.74 -5.19 -4.41
C ASN A 185 -4.27 -5.03 -4.48
N ALA A 186 -4.89 -5.31 -5.62
CA ALA A 186 -6.34 -5.35 -5.77
C ALA A 186 -6.98 -6.45 -4.90
N ALA A 187 -6.44 -7.67 -4.93
CA ALA A 187 -6.90 -8.77 -4.08
C ALA A 187 -6.73 -8.44 -2.59
N ARG A 188 -5.61 -7.81 -2.19
CA ARG A 188 -5.41 -7.33 -0.82
C ARG A 188 -6.48 -6.30 -0.41
N ALA A 189 -6.79 -5.36 -1.30
CA ALA A 189 -7.85 -4.38 -1.10
C ALA A 189 -9.24 -5.05 -0.94
N ILE A 190 -9.54 -6.06 -1.77
CA ILE A 190 -10.76 -6.88 -1.67
C ILE A 190 -10.81 -7.61 -0.32
N THR A 191 -9.71 -8.21 0.14
CA THR A 191 -9.63 -8.85 1.47
C THR A 191 -10.03 -7.87 2.59
N LYS A 192 -9.48 -6.65 2.59
CA LYS A 192 -9.81 -5.63 3.60
C LYS A 192 -11.29 -5.23 3.54
N ALA A 193 -11.82 -5.05 2.33
CA ALA A 193 -13.23 -4.72 2.14
C ALA A 193 -14.18 -5.87 2.53
N ALA A 194 -13.76 -7.12 2.35
CA ALA A 194 -14.56 -8.31 2.63
C ALA A 194 -14.77 -8.58 4.14
N TYR A 195 -14.14 -7.83 5.05
CA TYR A 195 -14.52 -7.88 6.47
C TYR A 195 -15.91 -7.28 6.74
N ASP A 196 -16.41 -6.42 5.84
CA ASP A 196 -17.78 -5.90 5.89
C ASP A 196 -18.76 -6.89 5.20
N PRO A 197 -19.82 -7.37 5.88
CA PRO A 197 -20.83 -8.26 5.31
C PRO A 197 -21.53 -7.73 4.05
N GLU A 198 -21.79 -6.42 3.95
CA GLU A 198 -22.44 -5.82 2.79
C GLU A 198 -21.51 -5.80 1.58
N ASN A 199 -20.20 -5.60 1.80
CA ASN A 199 -19.20 -5.71 0.74
C ASN A 199 -19.09 -7.14 0.22
N ARG A 200 -19.17 -8.15 1.11
CA ARG A 200 -19.18 -9.55 0.65
C ARG A 200 -20.38 -9.85 -0.24
N LYS A 201 -21.57 -9.33 0.07
CA LYS A 201 -22.75 -9.47 -0.79
C LYS A 201 -22.50 -8.82 -2.16
N LEU A 202 -22.01 -7.58 -2.16
CA LEU A 202 -21.66 -6.88 -3.39
C LEU A 202 -20.65 -7.68 -4.22
N PHE A 203 -19.59 -8.16 -3.60
CA PHE A 203 -18.56 -8.94 -4.30
C PHE A 203 -19.10 -10.27 -4.85
N HIS A 204 -19.96 -10.96 -4.11
CA HIS A 204 -20.65 -12.15 -4.59
C HIS A 204 -21.55 -11.87 -5.80
N GLU A 205 -22.32 -10.77 -5.77
CA GLU A 205 -23.14 -10.33 -6.90
C GLU A 205 -22.31 -9.94 -8.14
N GLN A 206 -21.04 -9.58 -7.94
CA GLN A 206 -20.08 -9.32 -9.01
C GLN A 206 -19.24 -10.56 -9.38
N GLU A 207 -19.58 -11.75 -8.88
CA GLU A 207 -18.90 -13.02 -9.14
C GLU A 207 -17.38 -13.00 -8.82
N VAL A 208 -16.98 -12.28 -7.76
CA VAL A 208 -15.57 -12.14 -7.35
C VAL A 208 -14.87 -13.50 -7.20
N GLU A 209 -15.61 -14.54 -6.86
CA GLU A 209 -15.08 -15.87 -6.57
C GLU A 209 -14.39 -16.49 -7.78
N LYS A 210 -14.92 -16.27 -8.99
CA LYS A 210 -14.28 -16.73 -10.24
C LYS A 210 -12.92 -16.08 -10.43
N CYS A 211 -12.85 -14.77 -10.18
CA CYS A 211 -11.61 -14.01 -10.22
C CYS A 211 -10.62 -14.54 -9.18
N LEU A 212 -11.03 -14.70 -7.92
CA LEU A 212 -10.15 -15.14 -6.84
C LEU A 212 -9.59 -16.55 -7.07
N VAL A 213 -10.41 -17.50 -7.56
CA VAL A 213 -9.94 -18.83 -7.96
C VAL A 213 -8.94 -18.72 -9.11
N THR A 214 -9.19 -17.88 -10.12
CA THR A 214 -8.21 -17.65 -11.21
C THR A 214 -6.87 -17.15 -10.67
N LEU A 215 -6.89 -16.22 -9.70
CA LEU A 215 -5.68 -15.66 -9.08
C LEU A 215 -4.86 -16.66 -8.26
N LEU A 216 -5.46 -17.74 -7.72
CA LEU A 216 -4.72 -18.83 -7.07
C LEU A 216 -3.77 -19.56 -8.04
N GLY A 217 -4.07 -19.52 -9.35
CA GLY A 217 -3.25 -20.10 -10.41
C GLY A 217 -2.14 -19.20 -10.94
N SER A 218 -1.98 -17.98 -10.40
CA SER A 218 -0.91 -17.05 -10.79
C SER A 218 0.47 -17.65 -10.52
N GLU A 219 1.50 -17.23 -11.27
CA GLU A 219 2.89 -17.60 -10.95
C GLU A 219 3.45 -16.78 -9.77
N ASN A 220 2.86 -15.62 -9.48
CA ASN A 220 3.31 -14.73 -8.42
C ASN A 220 2.76 -15.17 -7.05
N ASP A 221 3.67 -15.46 -6.11
CA ASP A 221 3.30 -15.92 -4.77
C ASP A 221 2.49 -14.89 -3.99
N GLY A 222 2.81 -13.60 -4.11
CA GLY A 222 2.04 -12.52 -3.49
C GLY A 222 0.58 -12.50 -3.95
N THR A 223 0.34 -12.72 -5.24
CA THR A 223 -1.02 -12.84 -5.79
C THR A 223 -1.76 -14.05 -5.21
N LYS A 224 -1.10 -15.21 -5.10
CA LYS A 224 -1.69 -16.42 -4.48
C LYS A 224 -2.05 -16.19 -3.01
N ILE A 225 -1.17 -15.53 -2.26
CA ILE A 225 -1.37 -15.19 -0.84
C ILE A 225 -2.58 -14.28 -0.70
N ALA A 226 -2.61 -13.17 -1.46
CA ALA A 226 -3.69 -12.20 -1.41
C ALA A 226 -5.04 -12.82 -1.82
N ALA A 227 -5.05 -13.66 -2.86
CA ALA A 227 -6.25 -14.38 -3.28
C ALA A 227 -6.74 -15.38 -2.22
N SER A 228 -5.83 -16.14 -1.59
CA SER A 228 -6.19 -17.06 -0.51
C SER A 228 -6.78 -16.33 0.70
N GLN A 229 -6.21 -15.19 1.08
CA GLN A 229 -6.74 -14.33 2.14
C GLN A 229 -8.12 -13.76 1.77
N ALA A 230 -8.32 -13.33 0.53
CA ALA A 230 -9.61 -12.83 0.06
C ALA A 230 -10.69 -13.94 0.10
N ILE A 231 -10.35 -15.16 -0.34
CA ILE A 231 -11.24 -16.33 -0.24
C ILE A 231 -11.62 -16.60 1.22
N SER A 232 -10.65 -16.53 2.11
CA SER A 232 -10.86 -16.69 3.55
C SER A 232 -11.80 -15.62 4.14
N ALA A 233 -11.74 -14.38 3.67
CA ALA A 233 -12.66 -13.33 4.14
C ALA A 233 -14.05 -13.51 3.51
N MET A 234 -14.11 -13.88 2.23
CA MET A 234 -15.35 -14.06 1.48
C MET A 234 -16.18 -15.27 1.94
N CYS A 235 -15.56 -16.30 2.52
CA CYS A 235 -16.29 -17.52 2.93
C CYS A 235 -17.28 -17.33 4.09
N GLU A 236 -17.31 -16.15 4.72
CA GLU A 236 -18.40 -15.78 5.63
C GLU A 236 -19.73 -15.52 4.90
N ASN A 237 -19.70 -15.28 3.58
CA ASN A 237 -20.89 -15.30 2.73
C ASN A 237 -21.19 -16.74 2.29
N SER A 238 -22.44 -17.20 2.50
CA SER A 238 -22.83 -18.58 2.20
C SER A 238 -22.72 -18.94 0.71
N GLY A 239 -23.06 -18.02 -0.19
CA GLY A 239 -22.97 -18.23 -1.64
C GLY A 239 -21.53 -18.35 -2.10
N SER A 240 -20.66 -17.45 -1.62
CA SER A 240 -19.22 -17.52 -1.87
C SER A 240 -18.62 -18.81 -1.32
N LYS A 241 -19.01 -19.21 -0.10
CA LYS A 241 -18.55 -20.45 0.52
C LYS A 241 -18.94 -21.70 -0.30
N GLU A 242 -20.18 -21.77 -0.76
CA GLU A 242 -20.64 -22.86 -1.63
C GLU A 242 -19.83 -22.90 -2.94
N PHE A 243 -19.61 -21.74 -3.57
CA PHE A 243 -18.79 -21.65 -4.77
C PHE A 243 -17.37 -22.20 -4.54
N PHE A 244 -16.70 -21.75 -3.49
CA PHE A 244 -15.32 -22.18 -3.20
C PHE A 244 -15.23 -23.65 -2.79
N ASN A 245 -16.24 -24.21 -2.14
CA ASN A 245 -16.29 -25.64 -1.87
C ASN A 245 -16.29 -26.46 -3.17
N ASN A 246 -16.98 -25.98 -4.20
CA ASN A 246 -17.09 -26.66 -5.48
C ASN A 246 -15.87 -26.43 -6.39
N GLN A 247 -15.27 -25.23 -6.37
CA GLN A 247 -14.27 -24.83 -7.37
C GLN A 247 -12.93 -24.35 -6.80
N GLY A 248 -12.88 -23.91 -5.53
CA GLY A 248 -11.68 -23.32 -4.91
C GLY A 248 -10.82 -24.33 -4.14
N ILE A 249 -11.42 -25.30 -3.46
CA ILE A 249 -10.71 -26.29 -2.62
C ILE A 249 -9.57 -27.00 -3.36
N PRO A 250 -9.76 -27.54 -4.59
CA PRO A 250 -8.69 -28.27 -5.28
C PRO A 250 -7.43 -27.43 -5.49
N GLN A 251 -7.59 -26.15 -5.85
CA GLN A 251 -6.46 -25.26 -6.05
C GLN A 251 -5.77 -24.89 -4.74
N LEU A 252 -6.53 -24.63 -3.67
CA LEU A 252 -5.96 -24.37 -2.35
C LEU A 252 -5.16 -25.58 -1.83
N ILE A 253 -5.63 -26.81 -2.05
CA ILE A 253 -4.88 -28.04 -1.72
C ILE A 253 -3.58 -28.13 -2.51
N GLN A 254 -3.58 -27.73 -3.78
CA GLN A 254 -2.36 -27.68 -4.58
C GLN A 254 -1.34 -26.68 -4.00
N LEU A 255 -1.81 -25.52 -3.52
CA LEU A 255 -0.96 -24.49 -2.92
C LEU A 255 -0.29 -24.91 -1.60
N LEU A 256 -0.85 -25.89 -0.87
CA LEU A 256 -0.18 -26.48 0.30
C LEU A 256 1.16 -27.16 -0.05
N LYS A 257 1.42 -27.44 -1.34
CA LYS A 257 2.68 -28.01 -1.84
C LYS A 257 3.65 -26.94 -2.36
N SER A 258 3.33 -25.65 -2.23
CA SER A 258 4.21 -24.56 -2.65
C SER A 258 5.52 -24.58 -1.87
N ASP A 259 6.63 -24.17 -2.50
CA ASP A 259 7.91 -23.98 -1.82
C ASP A 259 7.89 -22.75 -0.90
N ASN A 260 7.02 -21.78 -1.20
CA ASN A 260 6.83 -20.57 -0.41
C ASN A 260 5.97 -20.83 0.84
N GLU A 261 6.51 -20.53 2.02
CA GLU A 261 5.85 -20.75 3.31
C GLU A 261 4.58 -19.92 3.49
N GLU A 262 4.61 -18.65 3.13
CA GLU A 262 3.46 -17.75 3.26
C GLU A 262 2.29 -18.19 2.36
N VAL A 263 2.59 -18.74 1.17
CA VAL A 263 1.56 -19.33 0.29
C VAL A 263 0.90 -20.55 0.96
N ARG A 264 1.70 -21.42 1.60
CA ARG A 264 1.17 -22.58 2.32
C ARG A 264 0.31 -22.15 3.51
N GLU A 265 0.75 -21.16 4.26
CA GLU A 265 0.01 -20.63 5.42
C GLU A 265 -1.34 -20.02 4.99
N ALA A 266 -1.32 -19.12 4.00
CA ALA A 266 -2.54 -18.46 3.53
C ALA A 266 -3.55 -19.45 2.95
N SER A 267 -3.08 -20.46 2.20
CA SER A 267 -3.95 -21.51 1.65
C SER A 267 -4.50 -22.44 2.73
N ALA A 268 -3.71 -22.81 3.74
CA ALA A 268 -4.17 -23.59 4.88
C ALA A 268 -5.24 -22.84 5.68
N PHE A 269 -5.04 -21.53 5.91
CA PHE A 269 -6.01 -20.69 6.61
C PHE A 269 -7.34 -20.58 5.84
N ALA A 270 -7.29 -20.38 4.52
CA ALA A 270 -8.47 -20.37 3.68
C ALA A 270 -9.23 -21.70 3.72
N LEU A 271 -8.53 -22.84 3.65
CA LEU A 271 -9.12 -24.17 3.77
C LEU A 271 -9.78 -24.39 5.14
N ALA A 272 -9.14 -23.96 6.24
CA ALA A 272 -9.70 -24.06 7.58
C ALA A 272 -11.05 -23.31 7.67
N ASN A 273 -11.15 -22.11 7.10
CA ASN A 273 -12.37 -21.31 7.16
C ASN A 273 -13.48 -21.85 6.23
N LEU A 274 -13.12 -22.42 5.07
CA LEU A 274 -14.06 -23.08 4.17
C LEU A 274 -14.64 -24.38 4.75
N THR A 275 -13.84 -25.13 5.51
CA THR A 275 -14.24 -26.41 6.13
C THR A 275 -14.95 -26.24 7.47
N THR A 276 -14.74 -25.10 8.15
CA THR A 276 -15.45 -24.78 9.41
C THR A 276 -16.97 -24.85 9.21
N CYS A 277 -17.66 -25.62 10.05
CA CYS A 277 -19.11 -25.83 9.99
C CYS A 277 -19.65 -26.45 8.68
N ASN A 278 -18.83 -27.16 7.90
CA ASN A 278 -19.31 -27.96 6.76
C ASN A 278 -18.96 -29.46 6.92
N PRO A 279 -19.92 -30.31 7.35
CA PRO A 279 -19.67 -31.73 7.53
C PRO A 279 -19.40 -32.50 6.22
N ALA A 280 -19.72 -31.92 5.05
CA ALA A 280 -19.41 -32.55 3.76
C ALA A 280 -17.91 -32.51 3.39
N ASN A 281 -17.12 -31.70 4.12
CA ASN A 281 -15.69 -31.52 3.88
C ASN A 281 -14.80 -32.13 5.01
N ALA A 282 -15.40 -32.85 5.96
CA ALA A 282 -14.70 -33.58 7.03
C ALA A 282 -14.32 -35.00 6.57
#